data_AF-D1AH30-F1
#
_entry.id   AF-D1AH30-F1
#
_cell.length_a   1.000
_cell.length_b   1.000
_cell.length_c   1.000
_cell.angle_alpha   90.00
_cell.angle_beta   90.00
_cell.angle_gamma   90.00
#
_symmetry.space_group_name_H-M   'P 1'
#
loop_
_entity.id
_entity.type
_entity.pdbx_description
1 polymer ?
#
loop_
_entity_poly.entity_id
_entity_poly.type
_entity_poly.pdbx_seq_one_letter_code
_entity_poly.pdbx_strand_id
1 'polypeptide(L)'
;MEKGLIYSPLTVHSDDEIKRILKMGSYEEILKLPLEIGMNHYDWKFAQDVCLQLAEHEDERIRANAILGLAYIARTKGKLSKHLVKPVILKELRRMENFKWRIEDAICDINLFLGWNLAFRHKI
;
A
#
# COMPACT_ATOMS: atom_id res chain seq x y z
N MET A 1 4.81 30.89 4.05
CA MET A 1 5.94 30.21 3.38
C MET A 1 5.55 28.77 3.20
N GLU A 2 5.20 28.36 1.98
CA GLU A 2 5.04 26.93 1.68
C GLU A 2 6.40 26.26 1.87
N LYS A 3 6.50 25.33 2.83
CA LYS A 3 7.66 24.46 2.92
C LYS A 3 7.69 23.67 1.61
N GLY A 4 8.75 23.84 0.82
CA GLY A 4 8.96 23.06 -0.40
C GLY A 4 8.92 21.54 -0.12
N LEU A 5 8.67 20.74 -1.15
CA LEU A 5 8.70 19.29 -1.04
C LEU A 5 10.14 18.84 -0.71
N ILE A 6 10.31 18.12 0.41
CA ILE A 6 11.59 17.58 0.86
C ILE A 6 11.56 16.07 0.70
N TYR A 7 12.52 15.52 -0.04
CA TYR A 7 12.70 14.08 -0.14
C TYR A 7 13.10 13.48 1.22
N SER A 8 12.47 12.36 1.57
CA SER A 8 12.85 11.52 2.72
C SER A 8 13.05 10.09 2.21
N PRO A 9 14.19 9.44 2.50
CA PRO A 9 14.35 8.02 2.18
C PRO A 9 13.37 7.18 3.03
N LEU A 10 13.04 5.99 2.52
CA LEU A 10 12.25 4.99 3.25
C LEU A 10 13.13 4.25 4.24
N THR A 11 12.63 4.06 5.45
CA THR A 11 13.35 3.38 6.53
C THR A 11 13.14 1.87 6.46
N VAL A 12 14.07 1.10 7.02
CA VAL A 12 13.92 -0.34 7.28
C VAL A 12 13.56 -0.50 8.74
N HIS A 13 12.51 -1.27 9.04
CA HIS A 13 12.05 -1.55 10.40
C HIS A 13 12.16 -3.04 10.69
N SER A 14 12.48 -3.38 11.95
CA SER A 14 12.30 -4.73 12.48
C SER A 14 10.83 -5.07 12.68
N ASP A 15 10.48 -6.35 12.72
CA ASP A 15 9.12 -6.83 12.99
C ASP A 15 8.54 -6.23 14.29
N ASP A 16 9.36 -6.04 15.32
CA ASP A 16 8.91 -5.48 16.60
C ASP A 16 8.67 -3.97 16.55
N GLU A 17 9.48 -3.23 15.78
CA GLU A 17 9.21 -1.82 15.50
C GLU A 17 7.93 -1.64 14.69
N ILE A 18 7.69 -2.51 13.71
CA ILE A 18 6.45 -2.50 12.91
C ILE A 18 5.24 -2.73 13.83
N LYS A 19 5.30 -3.74 14.72
CA LYS A 19 4.24 -3.99 15.72
C LYS A 19 4.03 -2.79 16.66
N ARG A 20 5.12 -2.13 17.09
CA ARG A 20 5.03 -0.91 17.90
C ARG A 20 4.30 0.21 17.15
N ILE A 21 4.70 0.49 15.90
CA ILE A 21 4.09 1.54 15.08
C ILE A 21 2.60 1.24 14.86
N LEU A 22 2.23 -0.01 14.58
CA LEU A 22 0.82 -0.39 14.42
C LEU A 22 -0.02 -0.18 15.68
N LYS A 23 0.59 -0.30 16.86
CA LYS A 23 -0.11 -0.17 18.14
C LYS A 23 -0.18 1.27 18.66
N MET A 24 0.89 2.05 18.47
CA MET A 24 1.07 3.34 19.12
C MET A 24 1.93 4.33 18.32
N GLY A 25 2.06 4.11 17.01
CA GLY A 25 2.82 5.00 16.14
C GLY A 25 2.16 6.37 16.01
N SER A 26 2.97 7.38 15.73
CA SER A 26 2.45 8.69 15.31
C SER A 26 1.71 8.57 13.98
N TYR A 27 0.90 9.58 13.65
CA TYR A 27 0.25 9.67 12.35
C TYR A 27 1.25 9.52 11.19
N GLU A 28 2.38 10.21 11.28
CA GLU A 28 3.45 10.20 10.28
C GLU A 28 4.13 8.84 10.16
N GLU A 29 4.33 8.13 11.27
CA GLU A 29 4.86 6.76 11.26
C GLU A 29 3.88 5.83 10.56
N ILE A 30 2.60 5.84 10.96
CA ILE A 30 1.56 4.98 10.37
C ILE A 30 1.35 5.31 8.88
N LEU A 31 1.41 6.59 8.51
CA LEU A 31 1.25 7.05 7.14
C LEU A 31 2.39 6.53 6.23
N LYS A 32 3.63 6.52 6.72
CA LYS A 32 4.80 6.07 5.93
C LYS A 32 4.95 4.55 5.91
N LEU A 33 4.52 3.88 6.97
CA LEU A 33 4.78 2.46 7.21
C LEU A 33 4.46 1.55 6.00
N PRO A 34 3.32 1.67 5.27
CA PRO A 34 3.06 0.83 4.10
C PRO A 34 4.12 0.91 3.01
N LEU A 35 4.67 2.11 2.77
CA LEU A 35 5.66 2.34 1.73
C LEU A 35 7.00 1.71 2.14
N GLU A 36 7.37 1.88 3.40
CA GLU A 36 8.61 1.38 3.99
C GLU A 36 8.64 -0.15 3.98
N ILE A 37 7.58 -0.80 4.48
CA ILE A 37 7.53 -2.27 4.51
C ILE A 37 7.33 -2.86 3.10
N GLY A 38 6.54 -2.19 2.24
CA GLY A 38 6.29 -2.68 0.90
C GLY A 38 7.52 -2.64 0.00
N MET A 39 8.41 -1.67 0.23
CA MET A 39 9.69 -1.57 -0.48
C MET A 39 10.74 -2.53 0.11
N ASN A 40 10.90 -2.55 1.44
CA ASN A 40 12.11 -3.04 2.06
C ASN A 40 11.96 -4.39 2.79
N HIS A 41 10.76 -4.75 3.26
CA HIS A 41 10.61 -5.93 4.12
C HIS A 41 10.97 -7.22 3.38
N TYR A 42 11.66 -8.14 4.07
CA TYR A 42 12.12 -9.40 3.47
C TYR A 42 10.97 -10.40 3.32
N ASP A 43 10.07 -10.47 4.31
CA ASP A 43 8.85 -11.27 4.25
C ASP A 43 7.74 -10.47 3.56
N TRP A 44 7.48 -10.83 2.30
CA TRP A 44 6.43 -10.22 1.48
C TRP A 44 5.03 -10.46 2.04
N LYS A 45 4.80 -11.60 2.72
CA LYS A 45 3.48 -11.97 3.24
C LYS A 45 3.19 -11.18 4.50
N PHE A 46 4.16 -11.05 5.40
CA PHE A 46 4.05 -10.16 6.55
C PHE A 46 3.78 -8.71 6.11
N ALA A 47 4.55 -8.18 5.16
CA ALA A 47 4.35 -6.83 4.65
C ALA A 47 2.95 -6.65 4.02
N GLN A 48 2.48 -7.64 3.25
CA GLN A 48 1.13 -7.62 2.69
C GLN A 48 0.08 -7.57 3.80
N ASP A 49 0.18 -8.41 4.81
CA ASP A 49 -0.82 -8.52 5.87
C ASP A 49 -0.90 -7.22 6.68
N VAL A 50 0.24 -6.55 6.90
CA VAL A 50 0.28 -5.20 7.49
C VAL A 50 -0.37 -4.16 6.57
N CYS A 51 -0.08 -4.16 5.26
CA CYS A 51 -0.77 -3.28 4.32
C CYS A 51 -2.29 -3.54 4.28
N LEU A 52 -2.73 -4.79 4.36
CA LEU A 52 -4.16 -5.13 4.40
C LEU A 52 -4.81 -4.62 5.69
N GLN A 53 -4.12 -4.74 6.84
CA GLN A 53 -4.58 -4.15 8.09
C GLN A 53 -4.74 -2.62 7.98
N LEU A 54 -3.74 -1.93 7.41
CA LEU A 54 -3.76 -0.47 7.25
C LEU A 54 -4.76 0.00 6.20
N ALA A 55 -5.17 -0.85 5.25
CA ALA A 55 -6.23 -0.56 4.30
C ALA A 55 -7.63 -0.48 4.95
N GLU A 56 -7.77 -0.86 6.22
CA GLU A 56 -9.00 -0.69 7.01
C GLU A 56 -8.93 0.52 7.95
N HIS A 57 -7.86 1.31 7.93
CA HIS A 57 -7.71 2.50 8.77
C HIS A 57 -8.78 3.57 8.48
N GLU A 58 -9.16 4.37 9.48
CA GLU A 58 -10.19 5.42 9.35
C GLU A 58 -9.77 6.57 8.41
N ASP A 59 -8.49 6.95 8.46
CA ASP A 59 -7.87 7.95 7.60
C ASP A 59 -7.70 7.44 6.15
N GLU A 60 -8.28 8.16 5.19
CA GLU A 60 -8.25 7.84 3.77
C GLU A 60 -6.83 7.85 3.18
N ARG A 61 -5.95 8.74 3.63
CA ARG A 61 -4.58 8.85 3.14
C ARG A 61 -3.73 7.65 3.58
N ILE A 62 -3.94 7.15 4.81
CA ILE A 62 -3.30 5.93 5.29
C ILE A 62 -3.74 4.73 4.44
N ARG A 63 -5.05 4.59 4.18
CA ARG A 63 -5.54 3.52 3.29
C ARG A 63 -4.95 3.63 1.88
N ALA A 64 -4.85 4.84 1.33
CA ALA A 64 -4.28 5.05 0.00
C ALA A 64 -2.80 4.62 -0.06
N ASN A 65 -2.03 4.93 1.00
CA ASN A 65 -0.65 4.46 1.14
C ASN A 65 -0.57 2.95 1.35
N ALA A 66 -1.54 2.36 2.04
CA ALA A 66 -1.63 0.91 2.21
C ALA A 66 -1.75 0.19 0.86
N ILE A 67 -2.59 0.69 -0.05
CA ILE A 67 -2.72 0.17 -1.41
C ILE A 67 -1.44 0.38 -2.23
N LEU A 68 -0.79 1.54 -2.09
CA LEU A 68 0.51 1.79 -2.73
C LEU A 68 1.61 0.84 -2.21
N GLY A 69 1.60 0.52 -0.91
CA GLY A 69 2.48 -0.49 -0.31
C GLY A 69 2.31 -1.86 -0.96
N LEU A 70 1.07 -2.29 -1.25
CA LEU A 70 0.81 -3.53 -1.99
C LEU A 70 1.42 -3.51 -3.40
N ALA A 71 1.35 -2.37 -4.10
CA ALA A 71 2.00 -2.21 -5.40
C ALA A 71 3.54 -2.30 -5.29
N TYR A 72 4.14 -1.77 -4.22
CA TYR A 72 5.58 -1.92 -3.99
C TYR A 72 5.97 -3.38 -3.74
N ILE A 73 5.16 -4.15 -3.02
CA ILE A 73 5.39 -5.59 -2.83
C ILE A 73 5.28 -6.31 -4.17
N ALA A 74 4.27 -6.00 -4.99
CA ALA A 74 4.13 -6.56 -6.33
C ALA A 74 5.38 -6.27 -7.19
N ARG A 75 5.84 -5.03 -7.21
CA ARG A 75 7.02 -4.59 -7.97
C ARG A 75 8.33 -5.22 -7.48
N THR A 76 8.56 -5.27 -6.18
CA THR A 76 9.85 -5.68 -5.61
C THR A 76 9.96 -7.18 -5.36
N LYS A 77 8.84 -7.85 -5.08
CA LYS A 77 8.80 -9.27 -4.68
C LYS A 77 8.09 -10.15 -5.70
N GLY A 78 7.33 -9.59 -6.64
CA GLY A 78 6.57 -10.36 -7.63
C GLY A 78 5.51 -11.28 -7.02
N LYS A 79 5.04 -10.97 -5.80
CA LYS A 79 4.14 -11.84 -5.03
C LYS A 79 3.08 -11.04 -4.30
N LEU A 80 1.83 -11.47 -4.42
CA LEU A 80 0.69 -11.07 -3.59
C LEU A 80 -0.33 -12.21 -3.58
N SER A 81 -1.07 -12.32 -2.47
CA SER A 81 -2.20 -13.25 -2.32
C SER A 81 -3.45 -12.64 -2.97
N LYS A 82 -3.66 -12.93 -4.25
CA LYS A 82 -4.74 -12.33 -5.06
C LYS A 82 -6.12 -12.35 -4.42
N HIS A 83 -6.49 -13.46 -3.78
CA HIS A 83 -7.80 -13.64 -3.15
C HIS A 83 -8.01 -12.72 -1.93
N LEU A 84 -6.93 -12.31 -1.24
CA LEU A 84 -6.98 -11.36 -0.12
C LEU A 84 -6.90 -9.92 -0.62
N VAL A 85 -6.01 -9.65 -1.58
CA VAL A 85 -5.70 -8.29 -2.02
C VAL A 85 -6.77 -7.70 -2.95
N LYS A 86 -7.24 -8.49 -3.92
CA LYS A 86 -8.23 -8.03 -4.92
C LYS A 86 -9.47 -7.38 -4.29
N PRO A 87 -10.18 -7.98 -3.31
CA PRO A 87 -11.38 -7.37 -2.76
C PRO A 87 -11.10 -6.02 -2.09
N VAL A 88 -9.97 -5.88 -1.40
CA VAL A 88 -9.57 -4.64 -0.72
C VAL A 88 -9.29 -3.52 -1.72
N ILE A 89 -8.49 -3.79 -2.77
CA ILE A 89 -8.19 -2.80 -3.80
C ILE A 89 -9.46 -2.36 -4.54
N LEU A 90 -10.31 -3.30 -4.94
CA LEU A 90 -11.55 -2.95 -5.65
C LEU A 90 -12.55 -2.22 -4.76
N LYS A 91 -12.53 -2.46 -3.44
CA LYS A 91 -13.31 -1.69 -2.46
C LYS A 91 -12.83 -0.24 -2.41
N GLU A 92 -11.53 -0.02 -2.26
CA GLU A 92 -10.97 1.35 -2.22
C GLU A 92 -11.13 2.08 -3.56
N LEU A 93 -11.00 1.40 -4.70
CA LEU A 93 -11.24 2.01 -6.02
C LEU A 93 -12.65 2.59 -6.16
N ARG A 94 -13.65 1.98 -5.51
CA ARG A 94 -15.04 2.47 -5.51
C ARG A 94 -15.31 3.54 -4.46
N ARG A 95 -14.66 3.43 -3.30
CA ARG A 95 -14.93 4.27 -2.13
C ARG A 95 -14.14 5.56 -2.11
N MET A 96 -12.91 5.54 -2.60
CA MET A 96 -11.94 6.61 -2.41
C MET A 96 -12.13 7.69 -3.48
N GLU A 97 -12.20 8.95 -3.04
CA GLU A 97 -12.38 10.10 -3.95
C GLU A 97 -11.09 10.92 -4.01
N ASN A 98 -10.51 11.28 -2.87
CA ASN A 98 -9.39 12.22 -2.79
C ASN A 98 -8.07 11.65 -3.33
N PHE A 99 -7.87 10.33 -3.20
CA PHE A 99 -6.65 9.65 -3.61
C PHE A 99 -6.91 8.56 -4.65
N LYS A 100 -8.02 8.66 -5.40
CA LYS A 100 -8.40 7.67 -6.41
C LYS A 100 -7.30 7.39 -7.44
N TRP A 101 -6.63 8.45 -7.91
CA TRP A 101 -5.50 8.36 -8.84
C TRP A 101 -4.40 7.42 -8.33
N ARG A 102 -4.12 7.43 -7.02
CA ARG A 102 -3.12 6.56 -6.41
C ARG A 102 -3.55 5.09 -6.42
N ILE A 103 -4.85 4.84 -6.26
CA ILE A 103 -5.41 3.49 -6.34
C ILE A 103 -5.33 2.98 -7.79
N GLU A 104 -5.61 3.85 -8.76
CA GLU A 104 -5.48 3.53 -10.19
C GLU A 104 -4.03 3.23 -10.58
N ASP A 105 -3.06 4.03 -10.13
CA ASP A 105 -1.63 3.78 -10.34
C ASP A 105 -1.19 2.46 -9.71
N ALA A 106 -1.60 2.19 -8.47
CA ALA A 106 -1.27 0.94 -7.78
C ALA A 106 -1.87 -0.28 -8.51
N ILE A 107 -3.07 -0.17 -9.07
CA ILE A 107 -3.67 -1.21 -9.91
C ILE A 107 -2.84 -1.45 -11.17
N CYS A 108 -2.38 -0.39 -11.84
CA CYS A 108 -1.52 -0.49 -13.02
C CYS A 108 -0.23 -1.24 -12.69
N ASP A 109 0.46 -0.87 -11.60
CA ASP A 109 1.67 -1.55 -11.13
C ASP A 109 1.41 -3.03 -10.82
N ILE A 110 0.37 -3.34 -10.05
CA ILE A 110 0.04 -4.72 -9.68
C ILE A 110 -0.29 -5.56 -10.93
N ASN A 111 -1.05 -5.00 -11.88
CA ASN A 111 -1.35 -5.68 -13.13
C ASN A 111 -0.08 -5.93 -13.94
N LEU A 112 0.79 -4.93 -14.06
CA LEU A 112 2.05 -5.02 -14.79
C LEU A 112 2.99 -6.08 -14.20
N PHE A 113 3.27 -6.01 -12.90
CA PHE A 113 4.28 -6.86 -12.27
C PHE A 113 3.80 -8.28 -11.95
N LEU A 114 2.48 -8.49 -11.77
CA LEU A 114 1.93 -9.82 -11.47
C LEU A 114 1.15 -10.46 -12.62
N GLY A 115 1.02 -9.77 -13.76
CA GLY A 115 0.18 -10.23 -14.88
C GLY A 115 -1.29 -10.36 -14.50
N TRP A 116 -1.77 -9.51 -13.58
CA TRP A 116 -3.18 -9.49 -13.19
C TRP A 116 -4.00 -8.57 -14.11
N ASN A 117 -5.31 -8.75 -14.07
CA ASN A 117 -6.29 -7.92 -14.80
C ASN A 117 -7.30 -7.31 -13.81
N LEU A 118 -6.79 -6.66 -12.76
CA LEU A 118 -7.63 -5.92 -11.82
C LEU A 118 -8.24 -4.71 -12.51
N ALA A 119 -9.54 -4.49 -12.26
CA ALA A 119 -10.32 -3.36 -12.79
C ALA A 119 -10.25 -3.17 -14.32
N PHE A 120 -9.79 -4.17 -15.08
CA PHE A 120 -9.74 -4.11 -16.53
C PHE A 120 -11.16 -4.18 -17.09
N ARG A 121 -11.67 -3.07 -17.63
CA ARG A 121 -12.90 -3.09 -18.42
C ARG A 121 -12.54 -3.72 -19.76
N HIS A 122 -13.15 -4.85 -20.10
CA HIS A 122 -13.14 -5.30 -21.48
C HIS A 122 -13.79 -4.20 -22.30
N LYS A 123 -13.04 -3.59 -23.22
CA LYS A 123 -13.65 -2.82 -24.30
C LYS A 123 -14.41 -3.85 -25.15
N ILE A 124 -15.74 -3.88 -25.00
CA ILE A 124 -16.64 -4.52 -25.96
C ILE A 124 -16.72 -3.58 -27.16
#